data_AF-A0A1J1JF79-F1
#
_entry.id   AF-A0A1J1JF79-F1
#
_cell.length_a   1.000
_cell.length_b   1.000
_cell.length_c   1.000
_cell.angle_alpha   90.00
_cell.angle_beta   90.00
_cell.angle_gamma   90.00
#
_symmetry.space_group_name_H-M   'P 1'
#
loop_
_entity.id
_entity.type
_entity.pdbx_description
1 polymer ?
#
loop_
_entity_poly.entity_id
_entity_poly.type
_entity_poly.pdbx_seq_one_letter_code
_entity_poly.pdbx_strand_id
1 'polypeptide(L)' 'MIYGVEGVIDVSKLVQFTGIFEPLKNPDYFNQVKLSSEWGTVYWDSGADLDPDVLYSYLSKQPIQLKTASIY' A
#
# COMPACT_ATOMS: atom_id res chain seq x y z
N MET A 1 -21.87 -2.26 -11.87
CA MET A 1 -20.60 -1.64 -12.26
C MET A 1 -19.87 -1.31 -10.97
N ILE A 2 -18.73 -1.96 -10.71
CA ILE A 2 -17.86 -1.57 -9.59
C ILE A 2 -16.99 -0.42 -10.11
N TYR A 3 -17.17 0.79 -9.57
CA TYR A 3 -16.26 1.89 -9.88
C TYR A 3 -15.05 1.77 -8.94
N GLY A 4 -13.85 1.66 -9.50
CA GLY A 4 -12.61 1.80 -8.75
C GLY A 4 -12.24 3.28 -8.58
N VAL A 5 -11.21 3.54 -7.75
CA VAL A 5 -10.57 4.86 -7.68
C VAL A 5 -9.18 4.77 -8.30
N GLU A 6 -8.77 5.82 -9.00
CA GLU A 6 -7.43 5.96 -9.56
C GLU A 6 -6.83 7.28 -9.08
N GLY A 7 -5.52 7.29 -8.81
CA GLY A 7 -4.81 8.50 -8.44
C GLY A 7 -3.35 8.25 -8.12
N VAL A 8 -2.63 9.32 -7.80
CA VAL A 8 -1.21 9.29 -7.46
C VAL A 8 -1.05 9.44 -5.95
N ILE A 9 -0.23 8.59 -5.35
CA ILE A 9 0.13 8.64 -3.94
C ILE A 9 1.60 8.98 -3.81
N ASP A 10 1.91 10.01 -3.03
CA ASP A 10 3.27 10.27 -2.54
C ASP A 10 3.54 9.37 -1.33
N VAL A 11 4.30 8.29 -1.54
CA VAL A 11 4.62 7.29 -0.50
C VAL A 11 5.35 7.91 0.69
N SER A 12 6.08 9.03 0.50
CA SER A 12 6.72 9.74 1.62
C SER A 12 5.72 10.36 2.61
N LYS A 13 4.43 10.44 2.24
CA LYS A 13 3.35 10.86 3.15
C LYS A 13 2.77 9.72 3.98
N LEU A 14 3.07 8.48 3.62
CA LEU A 14 2.54 7.28 4.28
C LEU A 14 3.54 6.63 5.24
N VAL A 15 4.83 6.69 4.90
CA VAL A 15 5.87 6.01 5.68
C VAL A 15 7.04 6.95 5.97
N GLN A 16 7.74 6.67 7.07
CA GLN A 16 9.11 7.14 7.24
C GLN A 16 10.05 6.10 6.61
N PHE A 17 11.00 6.55 5.80
CA PHE A 17 11.96 5.66 5.16
C PHE A 17 13.06 5.22 6.13
N THR A 18 12.68 4.38 7.08
CA THR A 18 13.54 3.81 8.11
C THR A 18 13.15 2.35 8.33
N GLY A 19 14.07 1.51 8.82
CA GLY A 19 13.77 0.09 9.03
C GLY A 19 13.41 -0.61 7.72
N ILE A 20 12.29 -1.36 7.70
CA ILE A 20 11.87 -2.15 6.52
C ILE A 20 11.66 -1.29 5.26
N PHE A 21 11.31 -0.01 5.42
CA PHE A 21 11.11 0.95 4.33
C PHE A 21 12.37 1.73 3.95
N GLU A 22 13.49 1.55 4.65
CA GLU A 22 14.74 2.26 4.34
C GLU A 22 15.24 2.05 2.89
N PRO A 23 15.19 0.83 2.32
CA PRO A 23 15.60 0.60 0.93
C PRO A 23 14.82 1.45 -0.09
N LEU A 24 13.60 1.86 0.25
CA LEU A 24 12.72 2.65 -0.63
C LEU A 24 13.19 4.09 -0.84
N LYS A 25 14.21 4.57 -0.09
CA LYS A 25 14.85 5.87 -0.39
C LYS A 25 15.55 5.88 -1.74
N ASN A 26 16.02 4.73 -2.21
CA ASN A 26 16.68 4.62 -3.50
C ASN A 26 15.62 4.50 -4.61
N PRO A 27 15.51 5.46 -5.55
CA PRO A 27 14.54 5.41 -6.64
C PRO A 27 14.65 4.16 -7.50
N ASP A 28 15.87 3.67 -7.75
CA ASP A 28 16.09 2.46 -8.56
C ASP A 28 15.56 1.20 -7.88
N TYR A 29 15.55 1.19 -6.54
CA TYR A 29 14.95 0.11 -5.76
C TYR A 29 13.44 0.29 -5.62
N PHE A 30 12.99 1.52 -5.37
CA PHE A 30 11.57 1.87 -5.31
C PHE A 30 10.82 1.47 -6.58
N ASN A 31 11.43 1.66 -7.75
CA ASN A 31 10.86 1.28 -9.05
C ASN A 31 10.74 -0.24 -9.27
N GLN A 32 11.22 -1.07 -8.34
CA GLN A 32 11.08 -2.53 -8.38
C GLN A 32 9.81 -3.03 -7.68
N VAL A 33 8.86 -2.13 -7.39
CA VAL A 33 7.56 -2.47 -6.80
C VAL A 33 6.86 -3.57 -7.59
N LYS A 34 6.24 -4.51 -6.88
CA LYS A 34 5.49 -5.64 -7.43
C LYS A 34 4.08 -5.67 -6.88
N LEU A 35 3.16 -6.28 -7.61
CA LEU A 35 1.81 -6.58 -7.13
C LEU A 35 1.74 -8.05 -6.73
N SER A 36 1.37 -8.34 -5.49
CA SER A 36 1.09 -9.70 -5.03
C SER A 36 -0.36 -10.05 -5.38
N SER A 37 -0.55 -11.04 -6.26
CA SER A 37 -1.89 -11.56 -6.57
C SER A 37 -2.48 -12.39 -5.41
N GLU A 38 -1.62 -12.94 -4.55
CA GLU A 38 -2.05 -13.76 -3.41
C GLU A 38 -2.54 -12.88 -2.25
N TRP A 39 -1.83 -11.79 -1.96
CA TRP A 39 -2.13 -10.91 -0.83
C TRP A 39 -2.91 -9.66 -1.23
N GLY A 40 -3.00 -9.37 -2.53
CA GLY A 40 -3.72 -8.19 -3.03
C GLY A 40 -3.06 -6.86 -2.66
N THR A 41 -1.74 -6.84 -2.48
CA THR A 41 -0.96 -5.67 -2.03
C THR A 41 0.22 -5.38 -2.96
N VAL A 42 0.70 -4.13 -2.93
CA VAL A 42 1.99 -3.78 -3.54
C VAL A 42 3.12 -4.04 -2.55
N TYR A 43 4.24 -4.57 -3.03
CA TYR A 43 5.36 -4.97 -2.18
C TYR A 43 6.72 -4.84 -2.88
N TRP A 44 7.78 -4.90 -2.08
CA TRP A 44 9.19 -4.97 -2.52
C TRP A 44 9.86 -6.22 -1.95
N ASP A 45 10.92 -6.71 -2.61
CA ASP A 45 11.66 -7.91 -2.19
C ASP A 45 12.34 -7.76 -0.81
N SER A 46 12.44 -6.53 -0.27
CA SER A 46 12.89 -6.27 1.10
C SER A 46 11.88 -6.72 2.16
N GLY A 47 10.66 -7.09 1.75
CA GLY A 47 9.54 -7.41 2.64
C GLY A 47 8.68 -6.20 3.02
N ALA A 48 8.96 -5.01 2.48
CA ALA A 48 8.08 -3.86 2.63
C ALA A 48 6.84 -4.01 1.75
N ASP A 49 5.66 -3.66 2.28
CA ASP A 49 4.40 -3.60 1.56
C ASP A 49 3.56 -2.37 1.98
N LEU A 50 2.50 -2.08 1.23
CA LEU A 50 1.55 -1.01 1.57
C LEU A 50 0.12 -1.56 1.55
N ASP A 51 -0.53 -1.56 2.71
CA ASP A 51 -1.89 -2.08 2.89
C ASP A 51 -2.88 -1.45 1.87
N PRO A 52 -3.58 -2.25 1.04
CA PRO A 52 -4.49 -1.75 0.02
C PRO A 52 -5.66 -0.94 0.61
N ASP A 53 -6.12 -1.23 1.83
CA ASP A 53 -7.20 -0.48 2.47
C ASP A 53 -6.72 0.93 2.88
N VAL A 54 -5.44 1.06 3.29
CA VAL A 54 -4.81 2.37 3.56
C VAL A 54 -4.66 3.16 2.27
N LEU A 55 -4.19 2.55 1.18
CA LEU A 55 -4.06 3.20 -0.13
C LEU A 55 -5.42 3.68 -0.67
N TYR A 56 -6.44 2.81 -0.60
CA TYR A 56 -7.80 3.15 -1.03
C TYR A 56 -8.40 4.28 -0.19
N SER A 57 -8.28 4.21 1.13
CA SER A 57 -8.72 5.27 2.05
C SER A 57 -8.05 6.61 1.71
N TYR A 58 -6.74 6.60 1.46
CA TYR A 58 -5.98 7.80 1.12
C TYR A 58 -6.48 8.46 -0.18
N LEU A 59 -6.77 7.66 -1.22
CA LEU A 59 -7.23 8.17 -2.52
C LEU A 59 -8.71 8.58 -2.49
N SER A 60 -9.57 7.72 -1.99
CA SER A 60 -11.02 7.93 -1.98
C SER A 60 -11.49 8.94 -0.93
N LYS A 61 -10.63 9.28 0.05
CA LYS A 61 -10.95 10.06 1.26
C LYS A 61 -12.04 9.41 2.12
N GLN A 62 -12.34 8.14 1.88
CA GLN A 62 -13.23 7.34 2.70
C GLN A 62 -12.46 6.80 3.90
N PRO A 63 -13.09 6.63 5.07
CA PRO A 63 -12.45 5.97 6.20
C PRO A 63 -12.08 4.53 5.85
N ILE A 64 -11.03 4.00 6.49
CA ILE A 64 -10.68 2.58 6.41
C ILE A 64 -11.88 1.78 6.94
N GLN A 65 -12.39 0.87 6.11
CA GLN A 65 -13.46 -0.02 6.53
C GLN A 65 -12.86 -1.19 7.30
N LEU A 66 -12.93 -1.11 8.63
CA LEU A 66 -12.58 -2.23 9.48
C LEU A 66 -13.58 -3.35 9.20
N LYS A 67 -13.13 -4.42 8.56
CA LYS A 67 -13.88 -5.67 8.55
C LYS A 67 -13.90 -6.18 9.98
N THR A 68 -15.05 -6.08 10.64
CA THR A 68 -15.27 -6.82 11.88
C THR A 68 -15.06 -8.29 11.56
N ALA A 69 -14.13 -8.93 12.27
CA ALA A 69 -13.99 -10.37 12.20
C ALA A 69 -15.36 -10.96 12.52
N SER A 70 -16.00 -11.58 11.54
CA SER A 70 -17.07 -12.52 11.82
C SER A 70 -16.41 -13.67 12.55
N ILE A 71 -16.47 -13.62 13.88
CA ILE A 71 -16.21 -14.75 14.75
C ILE A 71 -17.14 -15.87 14.29
N TYR A 72 -16.57 -16.83 13.57
CA TYR A 72 -17.11 -18.17 13.40
C TYR A 72 -16.48 -19.07 14.47
#